data_AF-A0A0N4TEP3-F1
#
_entry.id   AF-A0A0N4TEP3-F1
#
_cell.length_a   1.000
_cell.length_b   1.000
_cell.length_c   1.000
_cell.angle_alpha   90.00
_cell.angle_beta   90.00
_cell.angle_gamma   90.00
#
_symmetry.space_group_name_H-M   'P 1'
#
loop_
_entity.id
_entity.type
_entity.pdbx_description
1 polymer ?
#
loop_
_entity_poly.entity_id
_entity_poly.type
_entity_poly.pdbx_seq_one_letter_code
_entity_poly.pdbx_strand_id
1 'polypeptide(L)'
;MQEEQIDEDEKSDRMESDIEEMLLEPRFKYSRILNNVPGILRKDMATCMAIHDKFAALGSHSGNVYIIDHFGSLHPESTARHHRCPVTKISIDPTGSYFVSCSQDARISVAGITSFEFAQKNISIGRTQ
;
A
#
# COMPACT_ATOMS: atom_id res chain seq x y z
N MET A 1 -44.91 31.59 -30.16
CA MET A 1 -43.86 30.56 -30.05
C MET A 1 -42.55 31.30 -30.26
N GLN A 2 -41.85 31.65 -29.17
CA GLN A 2 -40.49 32.17 -29.25
C GLN A 2 -39.60 30.94 -29.12
N GLU A 3 -38.89 30.61 -30.19
CA GLU A 3 -37.89 29.55 -30.20
C GLU A 3 -36.71 30.05 -29.36
N GLU A 4 -36.40 29.34 -28.28
CA GLU A 4 -35.17 29.52 -27.52
C GLU A 4 -34.00 29.15 -28.44
N GLN A 5 -33.40 30.16 -29.07
CA GLN A 5 -32.08 30.06 -29.70
C GLN A 5 -31.07 29.77 -28.58
N ILE A 6 -30.75 28.50 -28.40
CA ILE A 6 -29.63 28.08 -27.56
C ILE A 6 -28.37 28.43 -28.37
N ASP A 7 -27.64 29.46 -27.93
CA ASP A 7 -26.38 29.93 -28.52
C ASP A 7 -25.43 28.74 -28.81
N GLU A 8 -25.23 28.46 -30.10
CA GLU A 8 -24.32 27.41 -30.57
C GLU A 8 -22.86 27.74 -30.22
N ASP A 9 -22.53 29.02 -30.06
CA ASP A 9 -21.20 29.54 -29.74
C ASP A 9 -20.78 29.17 -28.29
N GLU A 10 -21.69 29.21 -27.31
CA GLU A 10 -21.36 28.81 -25.92
C GLU A 10 -21.15 27.31 -25.74
N LYS A 11 -21.74 26.48 -26.62
CA LYS A 11 -21.50 25.02 -26.61
C LYS A 11 -20.16 24.67 -27.22
N SER A 12 -19.71 25.41 -28.24
CA SER A 12 -18.43 25.15 -28.92
C SER A 12 -17.25 25.41 -27.98
N ASP A 13 -17.23 26.53 -27.27
CA ASP A 13 -16.14 26.90 -26.37
C ASP A 13 -16.01 25.94 -25.16
N ARG A 14 -17.14 25.48 -24.61
CA ARG A 14 -17.12 24.49 -23.50
C ARG A 14 -16.64 23.12 -23.97
N MET A 15 -16.99 22.71 -25.19
CA MET A 15 -16.53 21.45 -25.75
C MET A 15 -15.03 21.50 -26.04
N GLU A 16 -14.54 22.62 -26.58
CA GLU A 16 -13.13 22.82 -26.89
C GLU A 16 -12.27 22.84 -25.62
N SER A 17 -12.73 23.49 -24.53
CA SER A 17 -12.05 23.47 -23.23
C SER A 17 -12.01 22.08 -22.59
N ASP A 18 -13.10 21.32 -22.66
CA ASP A 18 -13.17 19.97 -22.10
C ASP A 18 -12.25 18.99 -22.87
N ILE A 19 -12.13 19.17 -24.19
CA ILE A 19 -11.20 18.41 -25.04
C ILE A 19 -9.75 18.80 -24.71
N GLU A 20 -9.46 20.08 -24.53
CA GLU A 20 -8.13 20.56 -24.15
C GLU A 20 -7.70 20.02 -22.78
N GLU A 21 -8.62 19.95 -21.80
CA GLU A 21 -8.36 19.36 -20.48
C GLU A 21 -8.19 17.83 -20.55
N MET A 22 -8.92 17.13 -21.43
CA MET A 22 -8.72 15.69 -21.69
C MET A 22 -7.40 15.36 -22.40
N LEU A 23 -6.82 16.30 -23.15
CA LEU A 23 -5.53 16.15 -23.81
C LEU A 23 -4.32 16.43 -22.88
N LEU A 24 -4.55 16.99 -21.69
CA LEU A 24 -3.50 17.20 -20.71
C LEU A 24 -3.04 15.87 -20.11
N GLU A 25 -1.72 15.65 -20.08
CA GLU A 25 -1.15 14.49 -19.39
C GLU A 25 -1.55 14.51 -17.90
N PRO A 26 -1.98 13.37 -17.32
CA PRO A 26 -2.35 13.28 -15.92
C PRO A 26 -1.21 13.75 -15.01
N ARG A 27 -1.43 14.83 -14.25
CA ARG A 27 -0.41 15.36 -13.34
C ARG A 27 -0.42 14.55 -12.05
N PHE A 28 0.63 13.75 -11.84
CA PHE A 28 0.82 13.04 -10.59
C PHE A 28 1.10 14.01 -9.43
N LYS A 29 0.15 14.13 -8.50
CA LYS A 29 0.37 14.79 -7.22
C LYS A 29 1.13 13.84 -6.30
N TYR A 30 2.34 14.21 -5.92
CA TYR A 30 3.15 13.44 -4.97
C TYR A 30 3.21 14.13 -3.61
N SER A 31 3.19 13.33 -2.55
CA SER A 31 3.52 13.76 -1.20
C SER A 31 4.55 12.80 -0.63
N ARG A 32 5.54 13.33 0.10
CA ARG A 32 6.54 12.48 0.73
C ARG A 32 6.00 11.98 2.07
N ILE A 33 6.18 10.68 2.31
CA ILE A 33 5.93 10.07 3.61
C ILE A 33 7.14 10.37 4.50
N LEU A 34 6.96 11.33 5.41
CA LEU A 34 8.02 11.89 6.27
C LEU A 34 7.65 11.58 7.72
N ASN A 35 8.21 10.50 8.29
CA ASN A 35 8.08 10.15 9.72
C ASN A 35 9.15 9.08 10.06
N ASN A 36 8.76 7.87 10.47
CA ASN A 36 9.69 6.80 10.82
C ASN A 36 10.29 6.12 9.59
N VAL A 37 9.61 6.17 8.44
CA VAL A 37 10.01 5.48 7.20
C VAL A 37 11.46 5.80 6.78
N PRO A 38 11.93 7.06 6.68
CA PRO A 38 13.33 7.33 6.36
C PRO A 38 14.33 6.73 7.37
N GLY A 39 13.96 6.64 8.64
CA GLY A 39 14.81 6.02 9.68
C GLY A 39 14.87 4.50 9.53
N ILE A 40 13.77 3.87 9.14
CA ILE A 40 13.71 2.44 8.82
C ILE A 40 14.56 2.15 7.58
N LEU A 41 14.37 2.92 6.50
CA LEU A 41 15.06 2.72 5.22
C LEU A 41 16.56 3.03 5.25
N ARG A 42 17.02 3.81 6.25
CA ARG A 42 18.46 3.99 6.49
C ARG A 42 19.11 2.80 7.17
N LYS A 43 18.34 2.02 7.95
CA LYS A 43 18.84 0.86 8.71
C LYS A 43 18.66 -0.45 7.94
N ASP A 44 17.65 -0.53 7.09
CA ASP A 44 17.29 -1.73 6.35
C ASP A 44 16.70 -1.36 4.98
N MET A 45 16.74 -2.28 4.03
CA MET A 45 16.21 -2.08 2.68
C MET A 45 14.76 -2.57 2.59
N ALA A 46 13.88 -1.75 2.01
CA ALA A 46 12.53 -2.18 1.65
C ALA A 46 12.57 -3.13 0.44
N THR A 47 11.83 -4.23 0.52
CA THR A 47 11.76 -5.24 -0.55
C THR A 47 10.38 -5.38 -1.15
N CYS A 48 9.32 -5.17 -0.37
CA CYS A 48 7.94 -5.18 -0.84
C CYS A 48 7.05 -4.27 0.00
N MET A 49 5.88 -3.93 -0.53
CA MET A 49 4.87 -3.13 0.17
C MET A 49 3.47 -3.58 -0.24
N ALA A 50 2.52 -3.49 0.68
CA ALA A 50 1.09 -3.63 0.44
C ALA A 50 0.35 -2.49 1.13
N ILE A 51 -0.72 -2.00 0.52
CA ILE A 51 -1.47 -0.85 1.01
C ILE A 51 -2.92 -1.27 1.25
N HIS A 52 -3.46 -0.84 2.39
CA HIS A 52 -4.87 -0.97 2.76
C HIS A 52 -5.40 0.42 3.13
N ASP A 53 -6.72 0.62 3.11
CA ASP A 53 -7.33 1.94 3.37
C ASP A 53 -7.00 2.49 4.77
N LYS A 54 -6.62 1.62 5.71
CA LYS A 54 -6.32 1.95 7.11
C LYS A 54 -4.81 2.15 7.38
N PHE A 55 -3.94 1.46 6.66
CA PHE A 55 -2.50 1.42 6.92
C PHE A 55 -1.75 0.84 5.70
N ALA A 56 -0.43 0.97 5.69
CA ALA A 56 0.44 0.28 4.75
C ALA A 56 1.37 -0.71 5.49
N ALA A 57 1.68 -1.83 4.84
CA ALA A 57 2.62 -2.84 5.31
C ALA A 57 3.86 -2.84 4.42
N LEU A 58 5.04 -2.81 5.03
CA LEU A 58 6.33 -2.61 4.38
C LEU A 58 7.27 -3.74 4.77
N GLY A 59 7.61 -4.61 3.83
CA GLY A 59 8.52 -5.73 4.03
C GLY A 59 9.97 -5.31 3.82
N SER A 60 10.87 -5.89 4.61
CA SER A 60 12.29 -5.54 4.56
C SER A 60 13.20 -6.71 4.24
N HIS A 61 14.45 -6.39 3.87
CA HIS A 61 15.48 -7.37 3.56
C HIS A 61 15.89 -8.18 4.81
N SER A 62 15.86 -7.61 6.01
CA SER A 62 16.14 -8.38 7.23
C SER A 62 15.00 -9.31 7.69
N GLY A 63 13.86 -9.32 6.98
CA GLY A 63 12.71 -10.17 7.29
C GLY A 63 11.70 -9.54 8.26
N ASN A 64 11.77 -8.22 8.48
CA ASN A 64 10.77 -7.48 9.25
C ASN A 64 9.61 -7.06 8.36
N VAL A 65 8.43 -6.92 8.97
CA VAL A 65 7.26 -6.32 8.33
C VAL A 65 6.82 -5.13 9.17
N TYR A 66 6.90 -3.93 8.61
CA TYR A 66 6.55 -2.67 9.26
C TYR A 66 5.15 -2.23 8.81
N ILE A 67 4.24 -2.11 9.75
CA ILE A 67 2.90 -1.55 9.63
C ILE A 67 3.04 -0.07 9.97
N ILE A 68 2.73 0.76 8.98
CA ILE A 68 2.82 2.21 9.07
C ILE A 68 1.45 2.81 8.74
N ASP A 69 1.14 3.95 9.32
CA ASP A 69 0.02 4.77 8.83
C ASP A 69 0.36 5.42 7.48
N HIS A 70 -0.62 6.08 6.88
CA HIS A 70 -0.45 6.81 5.61
C HIS A 70 0.51 8.00 5.68
N PHE A 71 0.84 8.44 6.90
CA PHE A 71 1.81 9.51 7.16
C PHE A 71 3.21 8.96 7.46
N GLY A 72 3.39 7.64 7.56
CA GLY A 72 4.67 6.97 7.82
C GLY A 72 5.03 6.81 9.30
N SER A 73 4.08 6.98 10.20
CA SER A 73 4.22 6.66 11.63
C SER A 73 4.16 5.14 11.82
N LEU A 74 5.09 4.60 12.60
CA LEU A 74 5.17 3.16 12.85
C LEU A 74 4.15 2.72 13.91
N HIS A 75 3.43 1.63 13.64
CA HIS A 75 2.53 1.05 14.64
C HIS A 75 3.34 0.36 15.76
N PRO A 76 3.02 0.59 17.05
CA PRO A 76 3.85 0.14 18.18
C PRO A 76 4.08 -1.38 18.22
N GLU A 77 3.05 -2.15 17.87
CA GLU A 77 3.10 -3.63 17.90
C GLU A 77 3.76 -4.24 16.65
N SER A 78 4.15 -3.42 15.68
CA SER A 78 4.57 -3.89 14.36
C SER A 78 6.04 -4.28 14.23
N THR A 79 6.86 -4.13 15.26
CA THR A 79 8.32 -4.33 15.11
C THR A 79 8.76 -5.80 15.16
N ALA A 80 7.83 -6.75 15.12
CA ALA A 80 8.14 -8.17 15.12
C ALA A 80 8.82 -8.62 13.81
N ARG A 81 9.90 -9.38 13.94
CA ARG A 81 10.53 -10.06 12.80
C ARG A 81 9.68 -11.27 12.41
N HIS A 82 9.17 -11.27 11.19
CA HIS A 82 8.29 -12.33 10.68
C HIS A 82 9.07 -13.44 9.98
N HIS A 83 10.16 -13.09 9.30
CA HIS A 83 10.96 -13.98 8.47
C HIS A 83 12.45 -13.92 8.83
N ARG A 84 13.19 -14.98 8.52
CA ARG A 84 14.66 -14.99 8.67
C ARG A 84 15.39 -14.44 7.45
N CYS A 85 14.69 -14.37 6.33
CA CYS A 85 15.19 -13.94 5.04
C CYS A 85 14.37 -12.72 4.55
N PRO A 86 14.77 -12.08 3.43
CA PRO A 86 14.03 -10.95 2.86
C PRO A 86 12.56 -11.28 2.62
N VAL A 87 11.67 -10.36 3.00
CA VAL A 87 10.24 -10.51 2.73
C VAL A 87 10.00 -10.29 1.24
N THR A 88 9.42 -11.27 0.54
CA THR A 88 9.27 -11.22 -0.92
C THR A 88 7.91 -10.66 -1.33
N LYS A 89 6.85 -11.01 -0.59
CA LYS A 89 5.49 -10.49 -0.81
C LYS A 89 4.73 -10.35 0.51
N ILE A 90 3.82 -9.39 0.52
CA ILE A 90 2.83 -9.18 1.57
C ILE A 90 1.46 -9.06 0.89
N SER A 91 0.43 -9.64 1.49
CA SER A 91 -0.97 -9.45 1.11
C SER A 91 -1.79 -9.14 2.34
N ILE A 92 -2.72 -8.20 2.23
CA ILE A 92 -3.58 -7.75 3.32
C ILE A 92 -5.01 -8.21 3.04
N ASP A 93 -5.70 -8.66 4.07
CA ASP A 93 -7.12 -9.01 3.99
C ASP A 93 -7.98 -7.75 3.72
N PRO A 94 -9.08 -7.81 2.94
CA PRO A 94 -9.91 -6.64 2.65
C PRO A 94 -10.52 -5.96 3.88
N THR A 95 -10.62 -6.64 5.03
CA THR A 95 -11.08 -6.02 6.28
C THR A 95 -9.97 -5.22 6.98
N GLY A 96 -8.71 -5.50 6.64
CA GLY A 96 -7.51 -4.99 7.29
C GLY A 96 -7.20 -5.67 8.63
N SER A 97 -7.89 -6.75 9.00
CA SER A 97 -7.66 -7.43 10.28
C SER A 97 -6.43 -8.33 10.30
N TYR A 98 -6.08 -8.91 9.14
CA TYR A 98 -4.94 -9.81 8.98
C TYR A 98 -4.09 -9.42 7.78
N PHE A 99 -2.80 -9.78 7.85
CA PHE A 99 -1.94 -9.82 6.69
C PHE A 99 -1.14 -11.12 6.65
N VAL A 100 -0.72 -11.48 5.44
CA VAL A 100 0.17 -12.60 5.19
C VAL A 100 1.44 -12.10 4.55
N SER A 101 2.56 -12.67 4.92
CA SER A 101 3.86 -12.37 4.36
C SER A 101 4.61 -13.66 4.04
N CYS A 102 5.38 -13.66 2.97
CA CYS A 102 6.22 -14.80 2.60
C CYS A 102 7.67 -14.38 2.36
N SER A 103 8.57 -15.36 2.49
CA SER A 103 10.00 -15.16 2.32
C SER A 103 10.66 -16.38 1.66
N GLN A 104 11.92 -16.22 1.29
CA GLN A 104 12.78 -17.28 0.77
C GLN A 104 13.18 -18.32 1.83
N ASP A 105 12.82 -18.12 3.10
CA ASP A 105 13.03 -19.09 4.18
C ASP A 105 12.02 -20.27 4.17
N ALA A 106 11.22 -20.37 3.10
CA ALA A 106 10.15 -21.37 2.92
C ALA A 106 9.08 -21.31 4.02
N ARG A 107 8.86 -20.12 4.60
CA ARG A 107 7.78 -19.87 5.55
C ARG A 107 6.83 -18.78 5.05
N ILE A 108 5.58 -18.95 5.47
CA ILE A 108 4.53 -17.97 5.36
C ILE A 108 4.16 -17.55 6.79
N SER A 109 4.10 -16.26 7.06
CA SER A 109 3.69 -15.72 8.35
C SER A 109 2.33 -15.04 8.19
N VAL A 110 1.37 -15.45 9.02
CA VAL A 110 0.03 -14.84 9.11
C VAL A 110 -0.01 -14.07 10.42
N ALA A 111 -0.29 -12.78 10.37
CA ALA A 111 -0.32 -11.93 11.56
C ALA A 111 -1.60 -11.10 11.61
N GLY A 112 -2.15 -10.97 12.81
CA GLY A 112 -3.28 -10.13 13.12
C GLY A 112 -2.81 -8.73 13.51
N ILE A 113 -3.47 -7.70 12.98
CA ILE A 113 -3.19 -6.30 13.33
C ILE A 113 -4.25 -5.78 14.29
N THR A 114 -5.52 -6.07 14.00
CA THR A 114 -6.67 -5.59 14.80
C THR A 114 -7.35 -6.73 15.57
N SER A 115 -7.02 -7.98 15.25
CA SER A 115 -7.66 -9.16 15.83
C SER A 115 -6.80 -9.72 16.96
N PHE A 116 -7.41 -9.91 18.12
CA PHE A 116 -6.76 -10.45 19.33
C PHE A 116 -6.58 -11.97 19.29
N GLU A 117 -7.19 -12.66 18.32
CA GLU A 117 -7.30 -14.12 18.31
C GLU A 117 -6.01 -14.81 17.85
N PHE A 118 -5.20 -14.14 17.02
CA PHE A 118 -3.92 -14.65 16.52
C PHE A 118 -2.94 -13.51 16.23
N ALA A 119 -1.95 -13.30 17.11
CA ALA A 119 -0.92 -12.28 16.89
C ALA A 119 0.02 -12.63 15.72
N GLN A 120 0.54 -13.86 15.67
CA GLN A 120 1.42 -14.32 14.59
C GLN A 120 1.47 -15.85 14.53
N LYS A 121 1.27 -16.44 13.34
CA LYS A 121 1.42 -17.88 13.08
C LYS A 121 2.33 -18.11 11.87
N ASN A 122 3.35 -18.93 12.07
CA ASN A 122 4.28 -19.31 11.00
C ASN A 122 3.91 -20.68 10.44
N ILE A 123 3.74 -20.76 9.14
CA ILE A 123 3.44 -21.97 8.38
C ILE A 123 4.67 -22.31 7.54
N SER A 124 5.30 -23.45 7.81
CA SER A 124 6.38 -23.97 6.99
C SER A 124 5.82 -24.80 5.84
N ILE A 125 6.15 -24.44 4.61
CA ILE A 125 5.88 -25.31 3.47
C ILE A 125 6.97 -26.38 3.44
N GLY A 126 6.59 -27.64 3.65
CA GLY A 126 7.52 -28.77 3.56
C GLY A 126 8.12 -28.84 2.15
N ARG A 127 9.41 -29.18 2.05
CA ARG A 127 10.01 -29.48 0.75
C ARG A 127 9.47 -30.83 0.29
N THR A 128 8.77 -30.86 -0.83
CA THR A 128 8.55 -32.12 -1.56
C THR A 128 9.92 -32.60 -2.02
N GLN A 129 10.34 -33.76 -1.51
CA GLN A 129 11.57 -34.43 -1.93
C GLN A 129 11.42 -34.97 -3.35
#